data_AF-A0AA90Y5N1-F1
#
_entry.id   AF-A0AA90Y5N1-F1
#
_cell.length_a   1.000
_cell.length_b   1.000
_cell.length_c   1.000
_cell.angle_alpha   90.00
_cell.angle_beta   90.00
_cell.angle_gamma   90.00
#
_symmetry.space_group_name_H-M   'P 1'
#
loop_
_entity.id
_entity.type
_entity.pdbx_description
1 polymer ?
#
loop_
_entity_poly.entity_id
_entity_poly.type
_entity_poly.pdbx_seq_one_letter_code
_entity_poly.pdbx_strand_id
1 'polypeptide(L)'
;MTYTKPDALISCVQNTRQQNTCLENEADAMFTVHEAEKLLRALQANSDRHGELLCELTINEQAFEAIRLQPETPEGSAILPSTINLFGDDTSLACGVDEKGFAARAYRHWINHIREKGFDAELALRCGLTPQQLQMLCHVLIQASDKTDLQTYLARMIDDLKGDPIARAYCTKMVLNEFITWLGYDRVAPEMRPNSHIHRDSALFSPLLREAPLAELDNQVHSNIVWLGDWLIALYNRTLEQHEE
;
A
#
# COMPACT_ATOMS: atom_id res chain seq x y z
N MET A 1 -27.87 43.12 16.10
CA MET A 1 -26.81 42.82 15.10
C MET A 1 -25.49 42.74 15.83
N THR A 2 -25.11 41.53 16.26
CA THR A 2 -23.87 41.26 16.97
C THR A 2 -22.85 40.71 15.97
N TYR A 3 -21.84 41.53 15.68
CA TYR A 3 -20.74 41.24 14.76
C TYR A 3 -19.72 40.35 15.48
N THR A 4 -19.74 39.05 15.21
CA THR A 4 -18.77 38.09 15.78
C THR A 4 -17.43 38.25 15.08
N LYS A 5 -16.39 38.57 15.86
CA LYS A 5 -15.03 38.89 15.39
C LYS A 5 -14.43 37.78 14.51
N PRO A 6 -13.82 38.11 13.36
CA PRO A 6 -13.11 37.15 12.50
C PRO A 6 -11.86 36.53 13.14
N ASP A 7 -11.32 37.12 14.22
CA ASP A 7 -10.10 36.65 14.88
C ASP A 7 -10.24 35.28 15.55
N ALA A 8 -11.45 34.91 16.02
CA ALA A 8 -11.68 33.64 16.71
C ALA A 8 -11.68 32.44 15.74
N LEU A 9 -12.14 32.64 14.51
CA LEU A 9 -12.15 31.59 13.47
C LEU A 9 -10.73 31.37 12.91
N ILE A 10 -9.94 32.43 12.74
CA ILE A 10 -8.55 32.33 12.28
C ILE A 10 -7.70 31.62 13.35
N SER A 11 -7.89 31.93 14.62
CA SER A 11 -7.19 31.26 15.73
C SER A 11 -7.56 29.78 15.83
N CYS A 12 -8.83 29.41 15.63
CA CYS A 12 -9.26 28.01 15.62
C CYS A 12 -8.62 27.22 14.46
N VAL A 13 -8.64 27.78 13.24
CA VAL A 13 -8.03 27.15 12.06
C VAL A 13 -6.51 27.02 12.18
N GLN A 14 -5.84 28.02 12.79
CA GLN A 14 -4.39 27.95 13.06
C GLN A 14 -4.06 26.91 14.12
N ASN A 15 -4.88 26.79 15.17
CA ASN A 15 -4.69 25.80 16.23
C ASN A 15 -4.95 24.37 15.71
N THR A 16 -5.95 24.17 14.86
CA THR A 16 -6.19 22.88 14.18
C THR A 16 -5.07 22.57 13.17
N ARG A 17 -4.54 23.58 12.46
CA ARG A 17 -3.35 23.39 11.60
C ARG A 17 -2.12 23.02 12.42
N GLN A 18 -1.88 23.65 13.57
CA GLN A 18 -0.77 23.32 14.47
C GLN A 18 -0.93 21.95 15.13
N GLN A 19 -2.15 21.56 15.49
CA GLN A 19 -2.42 20.20 15.98
C GLN A 19 -2.24 19.16 14.87
N ASN A 20 -2.72 19.41 13.65
CA ASN A 20 -2.53 18.49 12.53
C ASN A 20 -1.06 18.41 12.10
N THR A 21 -0.33 19.54 12.06
CA THR A 21 1.12 19.51 11.81
C THR A 21 1.90 18.90 12.97
N CYS A 22 1.43 18.97 14.22
CA CYS A 22 2.09 18.26 15.33
C CYS A 22 1.83 16.74 15.26
N LEU A 23 0.65 16.31 14.82
CA LEU A 23 0.31 14.91 14.58
C LEU A 23 0.99 14.34 13.32
N GLU A 24 1.18 15.17 12.29
CA GLU A 24 1.93 14.82 11.07
C GLU A 24 3.44 14.79 11.35
N ASN A 25 3.99 15.73 12.14
CA ASN A 25 5.42 15.75 12.50
C ASN A 25 5.82 14.67 13.53
N GLU A 26 4.90 14.13 14.33
CA GLU A 26 5.16 12.95 15.18
C GLU A 26 5.00 11.63 14.39
N ALA A 27 4.20 11.61 13.33
CA ALA A 27 4.09 10.47 12.41
C ALA A 27 5.25 10.39 11.41
N ASP A 28 5.91 11.51 11.11
CA ASP A 28 7.19 11.60 10.39
C ASP A 28 8.41 11.34 11.29
N ALA A 29 8.21 10.79 12.50
CA ALA A 29 9.25 10.03 13.16
C ALA A 29 9.52 8.78 12.32
N MET A 30 10.34 8.96 11.29
CA MET A 30 10.88 7.95 10.39
C MET A 30 11.12 6.66 11.18
N PHE A 31 10.24 5.66 10.97
CA PHE A 31 10.27 4.41 11.70
C PHE A 31 11.68 3.84 11.66
N THR A 32 12.33 3.73 12.80
CA THR A 32 13.74 3.34 12.83
C THR A 32 13.91 1.88 12.38
N VAL A 33 15.09 1.51 11.88
CA VAL A 33 15.43 0.11 11.57
C VAL A 33 15.13 -0.83 12.77
N HIS A 34 15.34 -0.35 14.00
CA HIS A 34 15.00 -1.09 15.22
C HIS A 34 13.50 -1.32 15.40
N GLU A 35 12.66 -0.36 15.01
CA GLU A 35 11.20 -0.52 15.03
C GLU A 35 10.76 -1.50 13.95
N ALA A 36 11.34 -1.42 12.74
CA ALA A 36 11.10 -2.40 11.69
C ALA A 36 11.45 -3.83 12.15
N GLU A 37 12.60 -4.03 12.81
CA GLU A 37 12.95 -5.33 13.40
C GLU A 37 11.94 -5.79 14.47
N LYS A 38 11.45 -4.88 15.32
CA LYS A 38 10.42 -5.22 16.32
C LYS A 38 9.10 -5.63 15.67
N LEU A 39 8.68 -4.95 14.60
CA LEU A 39 7.50 -5.34 13.83
C LEU A 39 7.67 -6.72 13.23
N LEU A 40 8.82 -6.99 12.59
CA LEU A 40 9.11 -8.31 12.04
C LEU A 40 9.04 -9.40 13.09
N ARG A 41 9.64 -9.18 14.27
CA ARG A 41 9.58 -10.15 15.38
C ARG A 41 8.15 -10.36 15.87
N ALA A 42 7.33 -9.31 15.93
CA ALA A 42 5.93 -9.42 16.32
C ALA A 42 5.10 -10.18 15.27
N LEU A 43 5.30 -9.91 13.98
CA LEU A 43 4.66 -10.64 12.88
C LEU A 43 5.08 -12.11 12.87
N GLN A 44 6.37 -12.40 13.10
CA GLN A 44 6.89 -13.76 13.20
C GLN A 44 6.29 -14.52 14.39
N ALA A 45 6.20 -13.87 15.57
CA ALA A 45 5.64 -14.46 16.78
C ALA A 45 4.13 -14.78 16.65
N ASN A 46 3.40 -14.04 15.81
CA ASN A 46 1.98 -14.21 15.54
C ASN A 46 1.72 -14.77 14.12
N SER A 47 2.60 -15.65 13.63
CA SER A 47 2.54 -16.23 12.27
C SER A 47 1.24 -17.00 11.99
N ASP A 48 0.61 -17.56 13.01
CA ASP A 48 -0.70 -18.23 12.95
C ASP A 48 -1.83 -17.27 12.54
N ARG A 49 -1.69 -15.97 12.81
CA ARG A 49 -2.66 -14.90 12.51
C ARG A 49 -2.34 -14.13 11.22
N HIS A 50 -1.26 -14.49 10.54
CA HIS A 50 -0.83 -13.77 9.34
C HIS A 50 -1.84 -13.88 8.19
N GLY A 51 -2.53 -15.02 8.06
CA GLY A 51 -3.58 -15.18 7.05
C GLY A 51 -4.71 -14.16 7.24
N GLU A 52 -5.12 -13.94 8.50
CA GLU A 52 -6.14 -12.96 8.87
C GLU A 52 -5.69 -11.52 8.56
N LEU A 53 -4.45 -11.18 8.90
CA LEU A 53 -3.85 -9.88 8.57
C LEU A 53 -3.91 -9.60 7.06
N LEU A 54 -3.47 -10.56 6.24
CA LEU A 54 -3.50 -10.40 4.79
C LEU A 54 -4.92 -10.28 4.24
N CYS A 55 -5.85 -11.11 4.73
CA CYS A 55 -7.25 -11.03 4.31
C CYS A 55 -7.84 -9.62 4.54
N GLU A 56 -7.49 -8.98 5.66
CA GLU A 56 -7.98 -7.64 6.01
C GLU A 56 -7.28 -6.52 5.22
N LEU A 57 -6.01 -6.73 4.83
CA LEU A 57 -5.27 -5.81 3.97
C LEU A 57 -5.72 -5.89 2.50
N THR A 58 -6.14 -7.07 2.02
CA THR A 58 -6.62 -7.23 0.64
C THR A 58 -7.93 -6.51 0.38
N ILE A 59 -8.10 -6.03 -0.85
CA ILE A 59 -9.33 -5.35 -1.28
C ILE A 59 -10.21 -6.31 -2.09
N ASN A 60 -11.53 -6.09 -2.04
CA ASN A 60 -12.52 -6.83 -2.84
C ASN A 60 -12.85 -6.06 -4.13
N GLU A 61 -13.21 -6.77 -5.20
CA GLU A 61 -13.65 -6.16 -6.47
C GLU A 61 -14.84 -5.21 -6.30
N GLN A 62 -15.72 -5.48 -5.33
CA GLN A 62 -16.89 -4.67 -5.02
C GLN A 62 -16.51 -3.25 -4.56
N ALA A 63 -15.31 -3.05 -4.03
CA ALA A 63 -14.80 -1.74 -3.63
C ALA A 63 -14.69 -0.77 -4.83
N PHE A 64 -14.53 -1.30 -6.04
CA PHE A 64 -14.39 -0.50 -7.27
C PHE A 64 -15.71 -0.22 -7.98
N GLU A 65 -16.84 -0.75 -7.49
CA GLU A 65 -18.16 -0.50 -8.08
C GLU A 65 -18.53 0.99 -8.09
N ALA A 66 -18.28 1.68 -6.98
CA ALA A 66 -18.52 3.12 -6.89
C ALA A 66 -17.61 3.91 -7.85
N ILE A 67 -16.36 3.48 -8.03
CA ILE A 67 -15.37 4.12 -8.91
C ILE A 67 -15.71 3.88 -10.39
N ARG A 68 -16.31 2.74 -10.70
CA ARG A 68 -16.77 2.34 -12.04
C ARG A 68 -17.95 3.17 -12.52
N LEU A 69 -18.85 3.54 -11.61
CA LEU A 69 -20.04 4.34 -11.92
C LEU A 69 -19.73 5.84 -12.06
N GLN A 70 -18.55 6.28 -11.63
CA GLN A 70 -18.13 7.66 -11.81
C GLN A 70 -17.78 7.89 -13.29
N PRO A 71 -18.36 8.92 -13.94
CA PRO A 71 -17.91 9.29 -15.27
C PRO A 71 -16.43 9.67 -15.21
N GLU A 72 -15.63 9.16 -16.14
CA GLU A 72 -14.29 9.68 -16.40
C GLU A 72 -14.50 11.14 -16.82
N THR A 73 -14.39 12.08 -15.87
CA THR A 73 -14.62 13.49 -16.18
C THR A 73 -13.56 13.90 -17.20
N PRO A 74 -13.95 14.31 -18.43
CA PRO A 74 -13.01 14.93 -19.33
C PRO A 74 -12.40 16.14 -18.61
N GLU A 75 -11.11 16.36 -18.83
CA GLU A 75 -10.38 17.49 -18.27
C GLU A 75 -11.20 18.78 -18.46
N GLY A 76 -11.73 19.34 -17.36
CA GLY A 76 -12.44 20.63 -17.41
C GLY A 76 -13.69 20.79 -16.55
N SER A 77 -14.20 19.77 -15.85
CA SER A 77 -15.40 19.91 -14.99
C SER A 77 -15.09 19.93 -13.49
N ALA A 78 -14.12 20.74 -13.07
CA ALA A 78 -13.98 21.11 -11.67
C ALA A 78 -14.51 22.54 -11.49
N ILE A 79 -15.46 22.73 -10.56
CA ILE A 79 -16.00 24.05 -10.18
C ILE A 79 -14.90 24.96 -9.58
N LEU A 80 -13.77 24.37 -9.18
CA LEU A 80 -12.51 25.06 -8.98
C LEU A 80 -11.50 24.55 -10.02
N PRO A 81 -11.04 25.38 -10.96
CA PRO A 81 -10.00 24.99 -11.91
C PRO A 81 -8.76 24.48 -11.16
N SER A 82 -8.16 23.39 -11.64
CA SER A 82 -6.83 22.93 -11.20
C SER A 82 -5.72 23.98 -11.43
N THR A 83 -6.05 25.10 -12.08
CA THR A 83 -5.22 26.30 -12.26
C THR A 83 -5.28 27.31 -11.11
N ILE A 84 -5.98 27.04 -10.00
CA ILE A 84 -5.77 27.84 -8.77
C ILE A 84 -4.46 27.38 -8.13
N ASN A 85 -3.36 27.87 -8.71
CA ASN A 85 -2.03 27.81 -8.15
C ASN A 85 -1.94 28.90 -7.06
N LEU A 86 -2.27 28.54 -5.81
CA LEU A 86 -2.27 29.47 -4.67
C LEU A 86 -0.85 29.92 -4.27
N PHE A 87 0.18 29.22 -4.75
CA PHE A 87 1.59 29.50 -4.51
C PHE A 87 2.37 29.02 -5.75
N GLY A 88 2.43 29.85 -6.77
CA GLY A 88 3.05 29.48 -8.05
C GLY A 88 4.49 29.00 -7.92
N ASP A 89 4.78 27.88 -8.58
CA ASP A 89 5.84 27.84 -9.58
C ASP A 89 5.49 26.77 -10.64
N ASP A 90 5.45 27.19 -11.90
CA ASP A 90 5.11 26.35 -13.04
C ASP A 90 6.33 25.55 -13.49
N THR A 91 6.36 24.25 -13.19
CA THR A 91 7.03 23.27 -14.07
C THR A 91 6.41 21.89 -13.88
N SER A 92 5.19 21.66 -14.38
CA SER A 92 4.70 20.29 -14.56
C SER A 92 4.97 19.85 -16.01
N LEU A 93 6.09 19.15 -16.19
CA LEU A 93 6.38 18.42 -17.40
C LEU A 93 5.35 17.28 -17.51
N ALA A 94 4.54 17.33 -18.55
CA ALA A 94 3.56 16.30 -18.88
C ALA A 94 4.22 14.91 -18.97
N CYS A 95 4.02 14.09 -17.94
CA CYS A 95 4.13 12.65 -18.01
C CYS A 95 2.71 12.10 -18.07
N GLY A 96 2.36 11.42 -19.17
CA GLY A 96 1.00 10.97 -19.49
C GLY A 96 0.48 9.83 -18.61
N VAL A 97 0.30 10.09 -17.31
CA VAL A 97 -0.63 9.35 -16.46
C VAL A 97 -1.88 10.21 -16.38
N ASP A 98 -3.02 9.68 -16.82
CA ASP A 98 -4.30 10.31 -16.57
C ASP A 98 -4.52 10.35 -15.04
N GLU A 99 -4.10 11.44 -14.39
CA GLU A 99 -4.23 11.66 -12.94
C GLU A 99 -5.68 11.57 -12.46
N LYS A 100 -6.65 11.65 -13.38
CA LYS A 100 -8.08 11.58 -13.11
C LYS A 100 -8.71 10.26 -13.54
N GLY A 101 -7.97 9.40 -14.22
CA GLY A 101 -8.46 8.14 -14.80
C GLY A 101 -8.78 7.09 -13.74
N PHE A 102 -9.50 6.04 -14.16
CA PHE A 102 -9.90 4.93 -13.30
C PHE A 102 -8.73 4.34 -12.48
N ALA A 103 -7.54 4.16 -13.08
CA ALA A 103 -6.36 3.61 -12.38
C ALA A 103 -5.93 4.48 -11.19
N ALA A 104 -5.85 5.80 -11.38
CA ALA A 104 -5.48 6.75 -10.33
C ALA A 104 -6.53 6.78 -9.20
N ARG A 105 -7.82 6.71 -9.55
CA ARG A 105 -8.91 6.64 -8.55
C ARG A 105 -8.86 5.32 -7.77
N ALA A 106 -8.63 4.20 -8.44
CA ALA A 106 -8.52 2.88 -7.82
C ALA A 106 -7.29 2.79 -6.89
N TYR A 107 -6.13 3.27 -7.34
CA TYR A 107 -4.92 3.32 -6.51
C TYR A 107 -5.11 4.19 -5.26
N ARG A 108 -5.68 5.38 -5.42
CA ARG A 108 -6.00 6.25 -4.27
C ARG A 108 -7.00 5.62 -3.31
N HIS A 109 -7.99 4.90 -3.82
CA HIS A 109 -8.94 4.17 -2.98
C HIS A 109 -8.24 3.06 -2.19
N TRP A 110 -7.34 2.32 -2.83
CA TRP A 110 -6.52 1.32 -2.15
C TRP A 110 -5.59 1.93 -1.09
N ILE A 111 -4.93 3.07 -1.36
CA ILE A 111 -4.13 3.77 -0.35
C ILE A 111 -5.00 4.11 0.87
N ASN A 112 -6.21 4.64 0.66
CA ASN A 112 -7.11 4.98 1.75
C ASN A 112 -7.54 3.75 2.55
N HIS A 113 -7.85 2.64 1.87
CA HIS A 113 -8.14 1.35 2.52
C HIS A 113 -6.97 0.90 3.41
N ILE A 114 -5.73 0.95 2.92
CA ILE A 114 -4.55 0.57 3.71
C ILE A 114 -4.33 1.52 4.90
N ARG A 115 -4.55 2.82 4.72
CA ARG A 115 -4.49 3.79 5.83
C ARG A 115 -5.55 3.51 6.88
N GLU A 116 -6.80 3.30 6.47
CA GLU A 116 -7.92 2.96 7.37
C GLU A 116 -7.59 1.71 8.19
N LYS A 117 -7.06 0.66 7.55
CA LYS A 117 -6.60 -0.55 8.25
C LYS A 117 -5.45 -0.27 9.20
N GLY A 118 -4.55 0.64 8.87
CA GLY A 118 -3.46 1.08 9.74
C GLY A 118 -3.95 1.64 11.09
N PHE A 119 -5.13 2.27 11.12
CA PHE A 119 -5.71 2.85 12.33
C PHE A 119 -6.75 1.93 13.02
N ASP A 120 -6.94 0.70 12.53
CA ASP A 120 -7.86 -0.26 13.11
C ASP A 120 -7.24 -0.96 14.33
N ALA A 121 -7.57 -0.46 15.53
CA ALA A 121 -7.07 -1.00 16.78
C ALA A 121 -7.57 -2.43 17.07
N GLU A 122 -8.75 -2.82 16.58
CA GLU A 122 -9.29 -4.16 16.75
C GLU A 122 -8.54 -5.15 15.88
N LEU A 123 -8.24 -4.78 14.64
CA LEU A 123 -7.38 -5.56 13.75
C LEU A 123 -5.98 -5.75 14.35
N ALA A 124 -5.37 -4.69 14.87
CA ALA A 124 -4.06 -4.78 15.51
C ALA A 124 -4.06 -5.84 16.64
N LEU A 125 -5.06 -5.79 17.52
CA LEU A 125 -5.19 -6.75 18.63
C LEU A 125 -5.44 -8.18 18.13
N ARG A 126 -6.31 -8.37 17.13
CA ARG A 126 -6.59 -9.68 16.51
C ARG A 126 -5.34 -10.29 15.90
N CYS A 127 -4.49 -9.48 15.27
CA CYS A 127 -3.22 -9.93 14.69
C CYS A 127 -2.07 -10.04 15.70
N GLY A 128 -2.29 -9.71 16.98
CA GLY A 128 -1.25 -9.75 18.02
C GLY A 128 -0.19 -8.63 17.88
N LEU A 129 -0.56 -7.53 17.23
CA LEU A 129 0.26 -6.35 17.01
C LEU A 129 -0.18 -5.20 17.91
N THR A 130 0.74 -4.28 18.17
CA THR A 130 0.39 -2.97 18.72
C THR A 130 -0.18 -2.06 17.62
N PRO A 131 -1.00 -1.04 17.96
CA PRO A 131 -1.49 -0.08 16.96
C PRO A 131 -0.36 0.58 16.16
N GLN A 132 0.75 0.94 16.82
CA GLN A 132 1.93 1.52 16.16
C GLN A 132 2.56 0.55 15.15
N GLN A 133 2.63 -0.75 15.47
CA GLN A 133 3.16 -1.76 14.55
C GLN A 133 2.27 -1.94 13.32
N LEU A 134 0.95 -1.92 13.47
CA LEU A 134 0.03 -1.99 12.33
C LEU A 134 0.11 -0.73 11.46
N GLN A 135 0.18 0.45 12.07
CA GLN A 135 0.41 1.71 11.37
C GLN A 135 1.70 1.68 10.56
N MET A 136 2.80 1.22 11.17
CA MET A 136 4.08 1.08 10.49
C MET A 136 4.03 0.11 9.31
N LEU A 137 3.37 -1.05 9.47
CA LEU A 137 3.16 -1.99 8.38
C LEU A 137 2.43 -1.31 7.21
N CYS A 138 1.30 -0.66 7.47
CA CYS A 138 0.53 0.02 6.43
C CYS A 138 1.30 1.17 5.78
N HIS A 139 2.11 1.90 6.54
CA HIS A 139 2.98 2.95 6.02
C HIS A 139 4.03 2.38 5.05
N VAL A 140 4.72 1.29 5.45
CA VAL A 140 5.71 0.60 4.61
C VAL A 140 5.07 0.09 3.31
N LEU A 141 3.85 -0.44 3.36
CA LEU A 141 3.13 -0.89 2.16
C LEU A 141 2.87 0.26 1.17
N ILE A 142 2.47 1.44 1.68
CA ILE A 142 2.18 2.62 0.86
C ILE A 142 3.48 3.19 0.26
N GLN A 143 4.56 3.26 1.04
CA GLN A 143 5.85 3.71 0.53
C GLN A 143 6.42 2.74 -0.51
N ALA A 144 6.34 1.43 -0.25
CA ALA A 144 6.77 0.42 -1.21
C ALA A 144 5.94 0.45 -2.51
N SER A 145 4.64 0.77 -2.45
CA SER A 145 3.83 0.87 -3.66
C SER A 145 4.22 2.07 -4.52
N ASP A 146 4.60 3.17 -3.89
CA ASP A 146 5.12 4.37 -4.58
C ASP A 146 6.48 4.08 -5.21
N LYS A 147 7.44 3.54 -4.42
CA LYS A 147 8.79 3.21 -4.88
C LYS A 147 8.80 2.17 -6.02
N THR A 148 7.81 1.29 -6.08
CA THR A 148 7.66 0.28 -7.13
C THR A 148 6.74 0.71 -8.28
N ASP A 149 6.34 1.99 -8.32
CA ASP A 149 5.51 2.59 -9.37
C ASP A 149 4.22 1.78 -9.64
N LEU A 150 3.56 1.35 -8.56
CA LEU A 150 2.38 0.47 -8.63
C LEU A 150 1.23 1.12 -9.40
N GLN A 151 1.05 2.44 -9.28
CA GLN A 151 -0.01 3.16 -9.98
C GLN A 151 0.16 3.07 -11.50
N THR A 152 1.37 3.31 -12.00
CA THR A 152 1.65 3.26 -13.44
C THR A 152 1.53 1.83 -13.95
N TYR A 153 2.00 0.85 -13.19
CA TYR A 153 1.81 -0.56 -13.53
C TYR A 153 0.33 -0.93 -13.63
N LEU A 154 -0.47 -0.53 -12.64
CA LEU A 154 -1.93 -0.72 -12.65
C LEU A 154 -2.55 -0.09 -13.90
N ALA A 155 -2.19 1.15 -14.23
CA ALA A 155 -2.71 1.85 -15.41
C ALA A 155 -2.43 1.09 -16.72
N ARG A 156 -1.21 0.53 -16.86
CA ARG A 156 -0.84 -0.29 -18.03
C ARG A 156 -1.65 -1.59 -18.10
N MET A 157 -1.80 -2.29 -16.97
CA MET A 157 -2.51 -3.58 -16.93
C MET A 157 -3.99 -3.48 -17.29
N ILE A 158 -4.60 -2.32 -17.06
CA ILE A 158 -6.03 -2.12 -17.29
C ILE A 158 -6.35 -1.34 -18.57
N ASP A 159 -5.34 -0.90 -19.32
CA ASP A 159 -5.51 -0.04 -20.51
C ASP A 159 -6.32 -0.76 -21.60
N ASP A 160 -5.99 -2.02 -21.85
CA ASP A 160 -6.67 -2.89 -22.82
C ASP A 160 -8.09 -3.30 -22.37
N LEU A 161 -8.41 -3.11 -21.09
CA LEU A 161 -9.70 -3.50 -20.49
C LEU A 161 -10.71 -2.35 -20.44
N LYS A 162 -10.46 -1.24 -21.16
CA LYS A 162 -11.37 -0.07 -21.17
C LYS A 162 -12.81 -0.39 -21.56
N GLY A 163 -12.99 -1.36 -22.47
CA GLY A 163 -14.30 -1.79 -22.98
C GLY A 163 -15.05 -2.78 -22.08
N ASP A 164 -14.39 -3.37 -21.08
CA ASP A 164 -15.00 -4.32 -20.15
C ASP A 164 -14.79 -3.83 -18.70
N PRO A 165 -15.76 -3.12 -18.13
CA PRO A 165 -15.61 -2.51 -16.82
C PRO A 165 -15.64 -3.56 -15.68
N ILE A 166 -16.12 -4.77 -15.93
CA ILE A 166 -16.07 -5.89 -14.97
C ILE A 166 -14.68 -6.49 -14.97
N ALA A 167 -14.14 -6.86 -16.14
CA ALA A 167 -12.78 -7.38 -16.26
C ALA A 167 -11.75 -6.38 -15.73
N ARG A 168 -11.95 -5.08 -15.99
CA ARG A 168 -11.12 -4.00 -15.46
C ARG A 168 -11.08 -3.97 -13.92
N ALA A 169 -12.24 -4.09 -13.26
CA ALA A 169 -12.31 -4.12 -11.79
C ALA A 169 -11.65 -5.37 -11.20
N TYR A 170 -11.84 -6.54 -11.81
CA TYR A 170 -11.16 -7.77 -11.38
C TYR A 170 -9.64 -7.70 -11.54
N CYS A 171 -9.15 -7.21 -12.68
CA CYS A 171 -7.72 -7.01 -12.92
C CYS A 171 -7.13 -6.02 -11.90
N THR A 172 -7.86 -4.94 -11.61
CA THR A 172 -7.46 -3.96 -10.59
C THR A 172 -7.30 -4.59 -9.20
N LYS A 173 -8.31 -5.36 -8.75
CA LYS A 173 -8.21 -6.12 -7.51
C LYS A 173 -7.00 -7.04 -7.51
N MET A 174 -6.84 -7.80 -8.59
CA MET A 174 -5.76 -8.79 -8.72
C MET A 174 -4.40 -8.12 -8.55
N VAL A 175 -4.12 -7.05 -9.30
CA VAL A 175 -2.84 -6.30 -9.24
C VAL A 175 -2.57 -5.76 -7.84
N LEU A 176 -3.57 -5.18 -7.17
CA LEU A 176 -3.40 -4.61 -5.83
C LEU A 176 -3.18 -5.68 -4.75
N ASN A 177 -3.90 -6.80 -4.84
CA ASN A 177 -3.74 -7.91 -3.88
C ASN A 177 -2.46 -8.70 -4.13
N GLU A 178 -2.04 -8.83 -5.38
CA GLU A 178 -0.75 -9.42 -5.77
C GLU A 178 0.41 -8.58 -5.22
N PHE A 179 0.29 -7.25 -5.25
CA PHE A 179 1.25 -6.37 -4.58
C PHE A 179 1.34 -6.64 -3.08
N ILE A 180 0.23 -6.82 -2.36
CA ILE A 180 0.28 -7.17 -0.92
C ILE A 180 0.95 -8.54 -0.70
N THR A 181 0.72 -9.47 -1.62
CA THR A 181 1.24 -10.84 -1.55
C THR A 181 2.75 -10.90 -1.79
N TRP A 182 3.28 -10.11 -2.72
CA TRP A 182 4.69 -10.19 -3.13
C TRP A 182 5.51 -8.95 -2.82
N LEU A 183 4.87 -7.90 -2.32
CA LEU A 183 5.47 -6.59 -2.04
C LEU A 183 6.19 -6.02 -3.27
N GLY A 184 5.66 -6.31 -4.46
CA GLY A 184 6.21 -5.91 -5.76
C GLY A 184 7.44 -6.68 -6.25
N TYR A 185 7.93 -7.69 -5.52
CA TYR A 185 9.07 -8.52 -5.97
C TYR A 185 8.70 -9.49 -7.10
N ASP A 186 7.42 -9.76 -7.33
CA ASP A 186 6.94 -10.51 -8.49
C ASP A 186 7.37 -9.88 -9.81
N ARG A 187 7.46 -8.54 -9.86
CA ARG A 187 7.89 -7.74 -11.01
C ARG A 187 9.41 -7.52 -11.09
N VAL A 188 10.16 -8.02 -10.11
CA VAL A 188 11.64 -7.92 -10.08
C VAL A 188 12.22 -9.25 -10.56
N ALA A 189 13.23 -9.20 -11.43
CA ALA A 189 13.92 -10.40 -11.89
C ALA A 189 14.53 -11.17 -10.70
N PRO A 190 14.46 -12.51 -10.64
CA PRO A 190 14.94 -13.29 -9.49
C PRO A 190 16.38 -12.94 -9.06
N GLU A 191 17.27 -12.75 -10.03
CA GLU A 191 18.69 -12.36 -9.85
C GLU A 191 18.88 -11.06 -9.04
N MET A 192 17.88 -10.17 -9.09
CA MET A 192 17.89 -8.85 -8.47
C MET A 192 17.11 -8.79 -7.15
N ARG A 193 16.43 -9.88 -6.79
CA ARG A 193 15.71 -9.94 -5.51
C ARG A 193 16.69 -10.22 -4.38
N PRO A 194 16.43 -9.74 -3.16
CA PRO A 194 17.16 -10.17 -1.98
C PRO A 194 17.17 -11.70 -1.84
N ASN A 195 18.16 -12.22 -1.11
CA ASN A 195 18.23 -13.66 -0.82
C ASN A 195 17.20 -14.06 0.24
N SER A 196 16.56 -15.21 0.05
CA SER A 196 15.81 -15.87 1.10
C SER A 196 16.78 -16.35 2.19
N HIS A 197 16.40 -16.13 3.45
CA HIS A 197 17.13 -16.68 4.60
C HIS A 197 16.57 -18.05 5.04
N ILE A 198 15.43 -18.47 4.49
CA ILE A 198 14.82 -19.77 4.76
C ILE A 198 15.32 -20.80 3.76
N HIS A 199 15.29 -20.47 2.47
CA HIS A 199 15.95 -21.22 1.42
C HIS A 199 17.27 -20.56 1.05
N ARG A 200 18.33 -21.03 1.70
CA ARG A 200 19.70 -20.57 1.43
C ARG A 200 20.02 -20.69 -0.06
N ASP A 201 20.73 -19.69 -0.55
CA ASP A 201 21.20 -19.56 -1.94
C ASP A 201 20.08 -19.43 -2.98
N SER A 202 18.86 -19.07 -2.56
CA SER A 202 17.77 -18.71 -3.46
C SER A 202 17.31 -17.27 -3.25
N ALA A 203 16.84 -16.65 -4.32
CA ALA A 203 16.18 -15.35 -4.29
C ALA A 203 14.81 -15.44 -3.59
N LEU A 204 14.33 -14.33 -3.02
CA LEU A 204 12.99 -14.25 -2.44
C LEU A 204 11.92 -14.71 -3.43
N PHE A 205 10.96 -15.49 -2.92
CA PHE A 205 9.83 -16.02 -3.67
C PHE A 205 10.26 -16.86 -4.88
N SER A 206 11.42 -17.51 -4.80
CA SER A 206 11.85 -18.48 -5.82
C SER A 206 10.89 -19.68 -5.84
N PRO A 207 10.49 -20.16 -7.02
CA PRO A 207 9.71 -21.39 -7.12
C PRO A 207 10.46 -22.52 -6.43
N LEU A 208 9.78 -23.24 -5.52
CA LEU A 208 10.32 -24.45 -4.94
C LEU A 208 10.43 -25.50 -6.06
N LEU A 209 11.64 -25.69 -6.59
CA LEU A 209 11.89 -26.60 -7.71
C LEU A 209 11.54 -28.03 -7.27
N ARG A 210 10.45 -28.53 -7.83
CA ARG A 210 9.70 -29.69 -7.34
C ARG A 210 10.17 -30.94 -8.08
N GLU A 211 11.20 -31.62 -7.59
CA GLU A 211 11.59 -32.94 -8.11
C GLU A 211 10.94 -34.13 -7.36
N ALA A 212 10.03 -33.88 -6.41
CA ALA A 212 9.37 -34.94 -5.66
C ALA A 212 8.01 -35.36 -6.28
N PRO A 213 7.71 -36.68 -6.39
CA PRO A 213 6.38 -37.17 -6.75
C PRO A 213 5.33 -36.64 -5.77
N LEU A 214 4.08 -36.54 -6.24
CA LEU A 214 2.89 -36.05 -5.52
C LEU A 214 2.62 -36.80 -4.20
N ALA A 215 3.41 -36.52 -3.16
CA ALA A 215 3.12 -36.77 -1.76
C ALA A 215 2.73 -35.41 -1.15
N GLU A 216 1.50 -35.27 -0.66
CA GLU A 216 1.20 -35.20 0.78
C GLU A 216 1.19 -33.76 1.33
N LEU A 217 0.17 -33.44 2.12
CA LEU A 217 -0.12 -32.13 2.71
C LEU A 217 1.07 -31.49 3.44
N ASP A 218 2.04 -32.29 3.88
CA ASP A 218 3.26 -31.84 4.56
C ASP A 218 4.08 -30.86 3.69
N ASN A 219 4.06 -31.07 2.37
CA ASN A 219 4.72 -30.18 1.41
C ASN A 219 4.04 -28.81 1.28
N GLN A 220 2.73 -28.72 1.53
CA GLN A 220 1.99 -27.45 1.49
C GLN A 220 2.27 -26.61 2.74
N VAL A 221 2.37 -27.25 3.91
CA VAL A 221 2.74 -26.57 5.16
C VAL A 221 4.17 -26.01 5.05
N HIS A 222 5.11 -26.80 4.52
CA HIS A 222 6.47 -26.33 4.30
C HIS A 222 6.52 -25.14 3.32
N SER A 223 5.74 -25.20 2.24
CA SER A 223 5.66 -24.11 1.24
C SER A 223 5.14 -22.80 1.86
N ASN A 224 4.12 -22.89 2.73
CA ASN A 224 3.56 -21.71 3.40
C ASN A 224 4.54 -21.08 4.40
N ILE A 225 5.33 -21.89 5.12
CA ILE A 225 6.35 -21.40 6.05
C ILE A 225 7.48 -20.69 5.30
N VAL A 226 7.94 -21.26 4.18
CA VAL A 226 8.96 -20.64 3.34
C VAL A 226 8.43 -19.32 2.76
N TRP A 227 7.22 -19.32 2.21
CA TRP A 227 6.59 -18.11 1.69
C TRP A 227 6.46 -17.02 2.76
N LEU A 228 6.02 -17.37 3.97
CA LEU A 228 5.88 -16.42 5.07
C LEU A 228 7.24 -15.85 5.49
N GLY A 229 8.27 -16.69 5.61
CA GLY A 229 9.61 -16.23 5.92
C GLY A 229 10.16 -15.28 4.85
N ASP A 230 9.94 -15.60 3.58
CA ASP A 230 10.29 -14.71 2.46
C ASP A 230 9.50 -13.40 2.52
N TRP A 231 8.22 -13.44 2.86
CA TRP A 231 7.39 -12.25 2.99
C TRP A 231 7.89 -11.30 4.09
N LEU A 232 8.30 -11.83 5.24
CA LEU A 232 8.87 -11.03 6.32
C LEU A 232 10.21 -10.39 5.92
N ILE A 233 11.07 -11.13 5.23
CA ILE A 233 12.36 -10.62 4.73
C ILE A 233 12.11 -9.56 3.65
N ALA A 234 11.17 -9.80 2.74
CA ALA A 234 10.75 -8.84 1.72
C ALA A 234 10.28 -7.54 2.36
N LEU A 235 9.42 -7.61 3.38
CA LEU A 235 8.94 -6.44 4.12
C LEU A 235 10.09 -5.67 4.76
N TYR A 236 11.04 -6.35 5.38
CA TYR A 236 12.22 -5.71 5.96
C TYR A 236 13.07 -5.00 4.91
N ASN A 237 13.34 -5.63 3.77
CA ASN A 237 14.06 -4.96 2.69
C ASN A 237 13.30 -3.72 2.20
N ARG A 238 11.97 -3.77 2.10
CA ARG A 238 11.16 -2.58 1.78
C ARG A 238 11.30 -1.47 2.81
N THR A 239 11.49 -1.78 4.10
CA THR A 239 11.77 -0.76 5.12
C THR A 239 13.16 -0.14 4.96
N LEU A 240 14.18 -0.95 4.65
CA LEU A 240 15.56 -0.47 4.46
C LEU A 240 15.67 0.42 3.22
N GLU A 241 14.99 0.06 2.15
CA GLU A 241 14.91 0.87 0.92
C GLU A 241 14.38 2.29 1.16
N GLN A 242 13.64 2.56 2.26
CA GLN A 242 13.16 3.91 2.61
C GLN A 242 14.21 4.77 3.32
N HIS A 243 15.25 4.14 3.89
CA HIS A 243 16.29 4.84 4.65
C HIS A 243 17.53 5.18 3.82
N GLU A 244 17.63 4.69 2.59
CA GLU A 244 18.81 4.86 1.72
C GLU A 244 18.75 6.11 0.81
N GLU A 245 17.81 7.04 1.04
CA GLU A 245 17.68 8.32 0.31
C GLU A 245 18.14 9.53 1.14
#